data_AF-A0A378KRN5-F1
#
_entry.id   AF-A0A378KRN5-F1
#
_cell.length_a   1.000
_cell.length_b   1.000
_cell.length_c   1.000
_cell.angle_alpha   90.00
_cell.angle_beta   90.00
_cell.angle_gamma   90.00
#
_symmetry.space_group_name_H-M   'P 1'
#
loop_
_entity.id
_entity.type
_entity.pdbx_description
1 polymer ?
#
loop_
_entity_poly.entity_id
_entity_poly.type
_entity_poly.pdbx_seq_one_letter_code
_entity_poly.pdbx_strand_id
1 'polypeptide(L)'
;MSLKRFHEAQKGNTGYDQAHAEIQKGRKISHWIWYIFPQHQSLGYSSQAKLYGITDFNEACDYLRDPVLFKRYDALVRLVEQKLQRTPVETLMGGAVDARKLASSLTLFQAAAVFLSSANHRTPHDYAGLEQRCARIFQIISNQGYSPCKATLAVLNKPGQNIKYNNTHPSVVLTQQEPSAHVKPRTSTLIQELAQYKNIRKNEWEFHYNFLGIVSVLYFIQDSLFGTDHFNTKNREIKISAASKLEQILDPDQPIPDPLNEAEIKALKEGRLGDLVSRHGSLHYLITNAPLKANDDPSPDSRLQP
;
A
#
# COMPACT_ATOMS: atom_id res chain seq x y z
N MET A 1 0.39 0.74 5.48
CA MET A 1 -0.22 0.45 6.81
C MET A 1 0.40 -0.84 7.35
N SER A 2 0.27 -1.17 8.64
CA SER A 2 0.83 -2.43 9.16
C SER A 2 -0.04 -3.64 8.76
N LEU A 3 0.58 -4.70 8.25
CA LEU A 3 -0.10 -5.96 7.91
C LEU A 3 -0.56 -6.75 9.16
N LYS A 4 -0.12 -6.36 10.37
CA LYS A 4 -0.45 -7.03 11.64
C LYS A 4 -1.96 -7.23 11.83
N ARG A 5 -2.77 -6.26 11.38
CA ARG A 5 -4.24 -6.33 11.45
C ARG A 5 -4.79 -7.57 10.74
N PHE A 6 -4.23 -7.96 9.60
CA PHE A 6 -4.66 -9.16 8.87
C PHE A 6 -4.26 -10.43 9.61
N HIS A 7 -3.04 -10.48 10.14
CA HIS A 7 -2.57 -11.61 10.93
C HIS A 7 -3.43 -11.85 12.17
N GLU A 8 -3.74 -10.80 12.91
CA GLU A 8 -4.56 -10.86 14.12
C GLU A 8 -5.99 -11.33 13.78
N ALA A 9 -6.61 -10.73 12.77
CA ALA A 9 -7.96 -11.11 12.33
C ALA A 9 -8.03 -12.58 11.85
N GLN A 10 -7.02 -13.03 11.10
CA GLN A 10 -6.97 -14.39 10.59
C GLN A 10 -6.62 -15.45 11.65
N LYS A 11 -6.04 -15.06 12.79
CA LYS A 11 -5.77 -15.96 13.92
C LYS A 11 -7.00 -16.19 14.82
N GLY A 12 -8.01 -15.33 14.77
CA GLY A 12 -9.21 -15.44 15.60
C GLY A 12 -10.13 -16.60 15.21
N ASN A 13 -11.15 -16.87 16.04
CA ASN A 13 -12.10 -17.98 15.84
C ASN A 13 -12.92 -17.89 14.54
N THR A 14 -13.19 -16.68 14.04
CA THR A 14 -13.82 -16.44 12.74
C THR A 14 -12.79 -16.17 11.64
N GLY A 15 -11.52 -16.52 11.88
CA GLY A 15 -10.37 -16.25 11.03
C GLY A 15 -10.18 -17.22 9.87
N TYR A 16 -8.93 -17.56 9.59
CA TYR A 16 -8.55 -18.35 8.42
C TYR A 16 -9.13 -19.77 8.41
N ASP A 17 -9.04 -20.48 9.53
CA ASP A 17 -9.47 -21.89 9.60
C ASP A 17 -10.99 -22.03 9.40
N GLN A 18 -11.77 -21.10 9.96
CA GLN A 18 -13.21 -21.04 9.74
C GLN A 18 -13.55 -20.71 8.29
N ALA A 19 -12.88 -19.71 7.69
CA ALA A 19 -13.08 -19.36 6.28
C ALA A 19 -12.78 -20.55 5.36
N HIS A 20 -11.66 -21.25 5.61
CA HIS A 20 -11.29 -22.44 4.86
C HIS A 20 -12.34 -23.55 5.01
N ALA A 21 -12.78 -23.85 6.23
CA ALA A 21 -13.81 -24.86 6.48
C ALA A 21 -15.15 -24.54 5.79
N GLU A 22 -15.57 -23.28 5.79
CA GLU A 22 -16.82 -22.84 5.14
C GLU A 22 -16.76 -22.95 3.61
N ILE A 23 -15.69 -22.46 3.00
CA ILE A 23 -15.50 -22.61 1.55
C ILE A 23 -15.33 -24.08 1.17
N GLN A 24 -14.66 -24.88 2.01
CA GLN A 24 -14.57 -26.33 1.80
C GLN A 24 -15.96 -26.99 1.82
N LYS A 25 -16.88 -26.52 2.67
CA LYS A 25 -18.29 -26.97 2.69
C LYS A 25 -19.14 -26.39 1.55
N GLY A 26 -18.59 -25.49 0.74
CA GLY A 26 -19.23 -24.93 -0.44
C GLY A 26 -20.10 -23.70 -0.16
N ARG A 27 -20.04 -23.12 1.04
CA ARG A 27 -20.80 -21.91 1.37
C ARG A 27 -20.18 -21.15 2.53
N LYS A 28 -19.86 -19.88 2.27
CA LYS A 28 -19.55 -18.88 3.30
C LYS A 28 -20.77 -18.59 4.17
N ILE A 29 -20.56 -18.53 5.48
CA ILE A 29 -21.58 -18.26 6.51
C ILE A 29 -21.13 -17.12 7.43
N SER A 30 -19.88 -17.13 7.89
CA SER A 30 -19.39 -16.20 8.91
C SER A 30 -18.82 -14.88 8.35
N HIS A 31 -18.53 -13.93 9.23
CA HIS A 31 -18.14 -12.56 8.90
C HIS A 31 -16.62 -12.36 8.74
N TRP A 32 -16.05 -12.93 7.68
CA TRP A 32 -14.59 -12.90 7.44
C TRP A 32 -14.12 -12.27 6.13
N ILE A 33 -15.05 -11.86 5.26
CA ILE A 33 -14.74 -11.44 3.89
C ILE A 33 -13.66 -10.35 3.81
N TRP A 34 -13.64 -9.40 4.74
CA TRP A 34 -12.78 -8.22 4.66
C TRP A 34 -11.29 -8.50 4.89
N TYR A 35 -10.93 -9.49 5.71
CA TYR A 35 -9.54 -9.80 6.07
C TYR A 35 -9.01 -11.10 5.44
N ILE A 36 -9.89 -11.85 4.79
CA ILE A 36 -9.55 -13.03 3.99
C ILE A 36 -9.45 -12.68 2.50
N PHE A 37 -10.44 -11.96 1.96
CA PHE A 37 -10.42 -11.41 0.60
C PHE A 37 -10.48 -9.87 0.66
N PRO A 38 -9.41 -9.21 1.15
CA PRO A 38 -9.40 -7.76 1.25
C PRO A 38 -9.49 -7.12 -0.13
N GLN A 39 -10.13 -5.96 -0.17
CA GLN A 39 -10.28 -5.10 -1.35
C GLN A 39 -9.68 -3.74 -1.04
N HIS A 40 -9.53 -2.89 -2.06
CA HIS A 40 -9.06 -1.53 -1.86
C HIS A 40 -10.01 -0.74 -0.94
N GLN A 41 -9.45 0.04 -0.01
CA GLN A 41 -10.17 0.73 1.08
C GLN A 41 -11.24 1.72 0.60
N SER A 42 -11.07 2.30 -0.60
CA SER A 42 -12.03 3.26 -1.16
C SER A 42 -13.35 2.63 -1.60
N LEU A 43 -13.38 1.31 -1.84
CA LEU A 43 -14.57 0.59 -2.30
C LEU A 43 -15.49 0.15 -1.14
N GLY A 44 -15.04 0.30 0.11
CA GLY A 44 -15.78 -0.11 1.30
C GLY A 44 -16.29 1.08 2.11
N TYR A 45 -17.52 0.98 2.63
CA TYR A 45 -18.13 2.00 3.50
C TYR A 45 -18.22 1.58 4.97
N SER A 46 -18.28 0.28 5.27
CA SER A 46 -18.37 -0.19 6.66
C SER A 46 -17.04 -0.02 7.40
N SER A 47 -17.11 0.08 8.74
CA SER A 47 -15.93 0.14 9.61
C SER A 47 -14.94 -1.00 9.32
N GLN A 48 -15.42 -2.24 9.20
CA GLN A 48 -14.59 -3.39 8.86
C GLN A 48 -13.95 -3.28 7.47
N ALA A 49 -14.67 -2.73 6.49
CA ALA A 49 -14.14 -2.54 5.14
C ALA A 49 -13.11 -1.41 5.06
N LYS A 50 -13.18 -0.41 5.96
CA LYS A 50 -12.13 0.59 6.13
C LYS A 50 -10.93 0.02 6.88
N LEU A 51 -11.16 -0.69 7.99
CA LEU A 51 -10.10 -1.28 8.81
C LEU A 51 -9.23 -2.27 8.04
N TYR A 52 -9.85 -3.20 7.31
CA TYR A 52 -9.14 -4.23 6.54
C TYR A 52 -9.01 -3.90 5.05
N GLY A 53 -9.37 -2.68 4.65
CA GLY A 53 -9.13 -2.20 3.29
C GLY A 53 -7.64 -2.11 3.01
N ILE A 54 -7.22 -2.50 1.81
CA ILE A 54 -5.87 -2.24 1.31
C ILE A 54 -5.76 -0.77 0.94
N THR A 55 -4.75 -0.07 1.46
CA THR A 55 -4.62 1.39 1.32
C THR A 55 -4.22 1.84 -0.07
N ASP A 56 -3.34 1.05 -0.71
CA ASP A 56 -2.71 1.33 -1.99
C ASP A 56 -2.10 0.04 -2.58
N PHE A 57 -1.53 0.15 -3.78
CA PHE A 57 -0.95 -1.00 -4.47
C PHE A 57 0.31 -1.56 -3.79
N ASN A 58 1.10 -0.73 -3.11
CA ASN A 58 2.30 -1.19 -2.41
C ASN A 58 1.90 -2.11 -1.25
N GLU A 59 0.86 -1.75 -0.49
CA GLU A 59 0.34 -2.63 0.55
C GLU A 59 -0.20 -3.96 -0.01
N ALA A 60 -0.81 -3.96 -1.21
CA ALA A 60 -1.20 -5.21 -1.88
C ALA A 60 0.02 -6.08 -2.20
N CYS A 61 1.11 -5.48 -2.67
CA CYS A 61 2.38 -6.18 -2.91
C CYS A 61 2.99 -6.71 -1.61
N ASP A 62 3.01 -5.91 -0.55
CA ASP A 62 3.55 -6.31 0.76
C ASP A 62 2.73 -7.46 1.36
N TYR A 63 1.40 -7.42 1.21
CA TYR A 63 0.52 -8.54 1.60
C TYR A 63 0.90 -9.84 0.88
N LEU A 64 1.23 -9.79 -0.41
CA LEU A 64 1.69 -10.97 -1.17
C LEU A 64 3.15 -11.36 -0.90
N ARG A 65 3.98 -10.45 -0.40
CA ARG A 65 5.35 -10.79 0.04
C ARG A 65 5.35 -11.49 1.39
N ASP A 66 4.40 -11.15 2.26
CA ASP A 66 4.24 -11.79 3.56
C ASP A 66 4.00 -13.31 3.41
N PRO A 67 4.87 -14.18 3.97
CA PRO A 67 4.80 -15.62 3.72
C PRO A 67 3.53 -16.30 4.21
N VAL A 68 2.96 -15.82 5.32
CA VAL A 68 1.77 -16.45 5.90
C VAL A 68 0.53 -15.97 5.17
N LEU A 69 0.43 -14.66 4.92
CA LEU A 69 -0.72 -14.09 4.20
C LEU A 69 -0.78 -14.60 2.76
N PHE A 70 0.34 -14.65 2.04
CA PHE A 70 0.38 -15.24 0.70
C PHE A 70 -0.08 -16.69 0.71
N LYS A 71 0.51 -17.54 1.57
CA LYS A 71 0.17 -18.97 1.65
C LYS A 71 -1.32 -19.18 1.90
N ARG A 72 -1.91 -18.40 2.82
CA ARG A 72 -3.33 -18.47 3.16
C ARG A 72 -4.22 -17.98 2.03
N TYR A 73 -3.90 -16.83 1.44
CA TYR A 73 -4.65 -16.28 0.33
C TYR A 73 -4.65 -17.23 -0.87
N ASP A 74 -3.47 -17.71 -1.28
CA ASP A 74 -3.35 -18.63 -2.42
C ASP A 74 -4.08 -19.96 -2.19
N ALA A 75 -4.00 -20.53 -0.97
CA ALA A 75 -4.73 -21.75 -0.62
C ALA A 75 -6.25 -21.55 -0.74
N LEU A 76 -6.78 -20.42 -0.26
CA LEU A 76 -8.21 -20.12 -0.37
C LEU A 76 -8.63 -19.80 -1.80
N VAL A 77 -7.80 -19.13 -2.60
CA VAL A 77 -8.05 -18.90 -4.03
C VAL A 77 -8.11 -20.23 -4.79
N ARG A 78 -7.16 -21.15 -4.56
CA ARG A 78 -7.19 -22.52 -5.10
C ARG A 78 -8.48 -23.24 -4.73
N LEU A 79 -8.88 -23.14 -3.47
CA LEU A 79 -10.09 -23.80 -2.99
C LEU A 79 -11.36 -23.20 -3.61
N VAL A 80 -11.42 -21.87 -3.73
CA VAL A 80 -12.52 -21.18 -4.43
C VAL A 80 -12.61 -21.63 -5.89
N GLU A 81 -11.49 -21.63 -6.62
CA GLU A 81 -11.42 -22.13 -8.00
C GLU A 81 -11.99 -23.55 -8.14
N GLN A 82 -11.60 -24.45 -7.24
CA GLN A 82 -12.10 -25.83 -7.22
C GLN A 82 -13.62 -25.89 -6.98
N LYS A 83 -14.14 -25.11 -6.03
CA LYS A 83 -15.57 -25.14 -5.65
C LYS A 83 -16.45 -24.53 -6.73
N LEU A 84 -15.97 -23.50 -7.42
CA LEU A 84 -16.71 -22.82 -8.49
C LEU A 84 -17.02 -23.72 -9.70
N GLN A 85 -16.34 -24.86 -9.85
CA GLN A 85 -16.67 -25.88 -10.87
C GLN A 85 -18.07 -26.48 -10.70
N ARG A 86 -18.63 -26.44 -9.48
CA ARG A 86 -19.92 -27.06 -9.16
C ARG A 86 -20.86 -26.15 -8.38
N THR A 87 -20.39 -25.00 -7.92
CA THR A 87 -21.15 -24.11 -7.04
C THR A 87 -21.12 -22.69 -7.60
N PRO A 88 -22.28 -22.05 -7.85
CA PRO A 88 -22.33 -20.65 -8.26
C PRO A 88 -21.64 -19.73 -7.25
N VAL A 89 -20.99 -18.67 -7.73
CA VAL A 89 -20.16 -17.77 -6.90
C VAL A 89 -20.96 -17.10 -5.79
N GLU A 90 -22.21 -16.71 -6.06
CA GLU A 90 -23.07 -16.13 -5.02
C GLU A 90 -23.48 -17.14 -3.96
N THR A 91 -23.64 -18.42 -4.33
CA THR A 91 -23.91 -19.48 -3.36
C THR A 91 -22.67 -19.74 -2.52
N LEU A 92 -21.49 -19.82 -3.15
CA LEU A 92 -20.22 -20.06 -2.48
C LEU A 92 -19.85 -18.92 -1.52
N MET A 93 -20.07 -17.67 -1.93
CA MET A 93 -19.76 -16.47 -1.14
C MET A 93 -20.90 -16.04 -0.19
N GLY A 94 -22.03 -16.76 -0.19
CA GLY A 94 -23.17 -16.44 0.70
C GLY A 94 -23.95 -15.19 0.29
N GLY A 95 -23.79 -14.71 -0.95
CA GLY A 95 -24.58 -13.64 -1.55
C GLY A 95 -23.80 -12.75 -2.52
N ALA A 96 -24.54 -11.95 -3.29
CA ALA A 96 -23.98 -11.06 -4.32
C ALA A 96 -23.01 -10.00 -3.77
N VAL A 97 -23.22 -9.53 -2.54
CA VAL A 97 -22.33 -8.54 -1.91
C VAL A 97 -20.93 -9.10 -1.76
N ASP A 98 -20.79 -10.29 -1.17
CA ASP A 98 -19.49 -10.90 -0.91
C ASP A 98 -18.87 -11.48 -2.18
N ALA A 99 -19.68 -11.90 -3.17
CA ALA A 99 -19.19 -12.22 -4.50
C ALA A 99 -18.52 -11.01 -5.19
N ARG A 100 -19.09 -9.80 -5.05
CA ARG A 100 -18.43 -8.56 -5.53
C ARG A 100 -17.15 -8.22 -4.77
N LYS A 101 -17.09 -8.53 -3.48
CA LYS A 101 -15.86 -8.36 -2.68
C LYS A 101 -14.76 -9.31 -3.13
N LEU A 102 -15.10 -10.58 -3.38
CA LEU A 102 -14.19 -11.56 -3.97
C LEU A 102 -13.65 -11.04 -5.31
N ALA A 103 -14.52 -10.63 -6.24
CA ALA A 103 -14.09 -10.10 -7.54
C ALA A 103 -13.17 -8.86 -7.38
N SER A 104 -13.47 -7.97 -6.44
CA SER A 104 -12.65 -6.80 -6.14
C SER A 104 -11.27 -7.17 -5.58
N SER A 105 -11.21 -8.18 -4.71
CA SER A 105 -9.98 -8.72 -4.14
C SER A 105 -9.13 -9.40 -5.20
N LEU A 106 -9.70 -10.35 -5.96
CA LEU A 106 -9.00 -11.07 -7.02
C LEU A 106 -8.43 -10.11 -8.07
N THR A 107 -9.16 -9.05 -8.44
CA THR A 107 -8.66 -8.01 -9.37
C THR A 107 -7.42 -7.32 -8.82
N LEU A 108 -7.42 -6.94 -7.54
CA LEU A 108 -6.30 -6.25 -6.89
C LEU A 108 -5.07 -7.16 -6.80
N PHE A 109 -5.27 -8.38 -6.29
CA PHE A 109 -4.16 -9.31 -6.05
C PHE A 109 -3.65 -9.99 -7.31
N GLN A 110 -4.46 -10.13 -8.36
CA GLN A 110 -3.98 -10.54 -9.68
C GLN A 110 -2.99 -9.49 -10.23
N ALA A 111 -3.34 -8.20 -10.17
CA ALA A 111 -2.44 -7.13 -10.60
C ALA A 111 -1.14 -7.09 -9.78
N ALA A 112 -1.22 -7.27 -8.46
CA ALA A 112 -0.06 -7.35 -7.59
C ALA A 112 0.82 -8.57 -7.91
N ALA A 113 0.22 -9.74 -8.15
CA ALA A 113 0.94 -10.95 -8.53
C ALA A 113 1.67 -10.80 -9.87
N VAL A 114 1.02 -10.20 -10.87
CA VAL A 114 1.61 -9.87 -12.18
C VAL A 114 2.81 -8.94 -12.04
N PHE A 115 2.68 -7.88 -11.23
CA PHE A 115 3.79 -6.97 -10.97
C PHE A 115 4.97 -7.69 -10.31
N LEU A 116 4.69 -8.50 -9.28
CA LEU A 116 5.74 -9.19 -8.53
C LEU A 116 6.41 -10.32 -9.32
N SER A 117 5.68 -11.01 -10.21
CA SER A 117 6.26 -12.03 -11.10
C SER A 117 7.21 -11.41 -12.13
N SER A 118 6.88 -10.20 -12.63
CA SER A 118 7.73 -9.46 -13.57
C SER A 118 9.02 -8.90 -12.95
N ALA A 119 9.03 -8.66 -11.63
CA ALA A 119 10.12 -7.98 -10.93
C ALA A 119 11.37 -8.87 -10.67
N ASN A 120 11.42 -10.10 -11.22
CA ASN A 120 12.61 -10.94 -11.40
C ASN A 120 13.54 -11.16 -10.17
N HIS A 121 13.01 -11.11 -8.96
CA HIS A 121 13.73 -11.54 -7.77
C HIS A 121 13.42 -13.00 -7.47
N ARG A 122 14.41 -13.79 -7.01
CA ARG A 122 14.16 -15.13 -6.45
C ARG A 122 13.22 -14.98 -5.25
N THR A 123 11.93 -15.24 -5.47
CA THR A 123 10.93 -15.26 -4.40
C THR A 123 10.48 -16.70 -4.18
N PRO A 124 10.20 -17.11 -2.94
CA PRO A 124 9.66 -18.44 -2.65
C PRO A 124 8.19 -18.60 -3.05
N HIS A 125 7.52 -17.52 -3.46
CA HIS A 125 6.07 -17.48 -3.68
C HIS A 125 5.70 -17.66 -5.16
N ASP A 126 4.69 -18.47 -5.42
CA ASP A 126 4.14 -18.77 -6.76
C ASP A 126 3.19 -17.65 -7.25
N TYR A 127 3.73 -16.46 -7.53
CA TYR A 127 2.93 -15.33 -8.02
C TYR A 127 2.31 -15.58 -9.39
N ALA A 128 3.06 -16.21 -10.31
CA ALA A 128 2.55 -16.56 -11.63
C ALA A 128 1.36 -17.54 -11.52
N GLY A 129 1.43 -18.53 -10.63
CA GLY A 129 0.30 -19.43 -10.41
C GLY A 129 -0.90 -18.71 -9.79
N LEU A 130 -0.69 -17.76 -8.86
CA LEU A 130 -1.80 -16.98 -8.28
C LEU A 130 -2.50 -16.14 -9.36
N GLU A 131 -1.74 -15.45 -10.20
CA GLU A 131 -2.27 -14.71 -11.36
C GLU A 131 -3.16 -15.60 -12.24
N GLN A 132 -2.63 -16.76 -12.65
CA GLN A 132 -3.34 -17.69 -13.53
C GLN A 132 -4.62 -18.22 -12.87
N ARG A 133 -4.59 -18.48 -11.56
CA ARG A 133 -5.78 -18.90 -10.79
C ARG A 133 -6.85 -17.82 -10.79
N CYS A 134 -6.48 -16.57 -10.53
CA CYS A 134 -7.41 -15.44 -10.61
C CYS A 134 -8.04 -15.35 -12.00
N ALA A 135 -7.25 -15.48 -13.07
CA ALA A 135 -7.74 -15.45 -14.46
C ALA A 135 -8.77 -16.56 -14.72
N ARG A 136 -8.49 -17.81 -14.29
CA ARG A 136 -9.42 -18.94 -14.46
C ARG A 136 -10.68 -18.77 -13.63
N ILE A 137 -10.59 -18.24 -12.41
CA ILE A 137 -11.78 -17.90 -11.62
C ILE A 137 -12.66 -16.91 -12.38
N PHE A 138 -12.09 -15.84 -12.95
CA PHE A 138 -12.87 -14.88 -13.74
C PHE A 138 -13.51 -15.50 -14.98
N GLN A 139 -12.85 -16.44 -15.65
CA GLN A 139 -13.47 -17.21 -16.73
C GLN A 139 -14.70 -17.99 -16.23
N ILE A 140 -14.60 -18.67 -15.09
CA ILE A 140 -15.68 -19.48 -14.50
C ILE A 140 -16.88 -18.62 -14.09
N ILE A 141 -16.66 -17.44 -13.51
CA ILE A 141 -17.73 -16.60 -12.95
C ILE A 141 -18.27 -15.54 -13.93
N SER A 142 -17.65 -15.41 -15.12
CA SER A 142 -18.04 -14.43 -16.15
C SER A 142 -19.50 -14.60 -16.61
N ASN A 143 -19.93 -15.85 -16.82
CA ASN A 143 -21.30 -16.20 -17.19
C ASN A 143 -22.32 -15.98 -16.06
N GLN A 144 -21.85 -15.73 -14.83
CA GLN A 144 -22.67 -15.40 -13.66
C GLN A 144 -22.74 -13.89 -13.41
N GLY A 145 -22.23 -13.06 -14.34
CA GLY A 145 -22.27 -11.60 -14.25
C GLY A 145 -21.13 -10.97 -13.45
N TYR A 146 -20.11 -11.77 -13.08
CA TYR A 146 -18.95 -11.28 -12.34
C TYR A 146 -17.74 -11.16 -13.27
N SER A 147 -17.15 -9.97 -13.30
CA SER A 147 -15.96 -9.65 -14.08
C SER A 147 -14.95 -8.94 -13.19
N PRO A 148 -13.70 -8.75 -13.65
CA PRO A 148 -12.75 -7.94 -12.91
C PRO A 148 -13.31 -6.56 -12.55
N CYS A 149 -13.12 -6.15 -11.31
CA CYS A 149 -13.77 -5.01 -10.71
C CYS A 149 -13.27 -3.69 -11.33
N LYS A 150 -14.14 -3.03 -12.10
CA LYS A 150 -13.84 -1.73 -12.73
C LYS A 150 -13.37 -0.66 -11.74
N ALA A 151 -13.96 -0.62 -10.53
CA ALA A 151 -13.57 0.33 -9.49
C ALA A 151 -12.16 0.03 -8.95
N THR A 152 -11.79 -1.24 -8.78
CA THR A 152 -10.42 -1.63 -8.42
C THR A 152 -9.45 -1.23 -9.52
N LEU A 153 -9.77 -1.52 -10.79
CA LEU A 153 -8.94 -1.14 -11.94
C LEU A 153 -8.74 0.38 -12.04
N ALA A 154 -9.79 1.16 -11.79
CA ALA A 154 -9.71 2.62 -11.79
C ALA A 154 -8.76 3.15 -10.71
N VAL A 155 -8.69 2.49 -9.55
CA VAL A 155 -7.72 2.84 -8.50
C VAL A 155 -6.29 2.52 -8.94
N LEU A 156 -6.07 1.35 -9.54
CA LEU A 156 -4.76 0.89 -10.01
C LEU A 156 -4.19 1.78 -11.12
N ASN A 157 -5.05 2.25 -12.02
CA ASN A 157 -4.68 3.04 -13.19
C ASN A 157 -4.66 4.56 -12.91
N LYS A 158 -4.72 5.01 -11.65
CA LYS A 158 -4.63 6.44 -11.33
C LYS A 158 -3.25 7.00 -11.74
N PRO A 159 -3.20 8.18 -12.40
CA PRO A 159 -1.94 8.80 -12.81
C PRO A 159 -1.02 9.03 -11.59
N GLY A 160 0.23 8.60 -11.71
CA GLY A 160 1.22 8.57 -10.62
C GLY A 160 1.52 7.18 -10.07
N GLN A 161 0.71 6.15 -10.38
CA GLN A 161 1.08 4.74 -10.21
C GLN A 161 1.62 4.21 -11.55
N ASN A 162 2.86 3.69 -11.57
CA ASN A 162 3.53 3.17 -12.77
C ASN A 162 2.96 1.80 -13.23
N ILE A 163 1.65 1.63 -13.22
CA ILE A 163 0.99 0.36 -13.50
C ILE A 163 -0.22 0.59 -14.39
N LYS A 164 -0.12 0.17 -15.65
CA LYS A 164 -1.26 0.02 -16.55
C LYS A 164 -1.65 -1.45 -16.57
N TYR A 165 -2.73 -1.80 -15.88
CA TYR A 165 -3.24 -3.17 -15.83
C TYR A 165 -4.46 -3.29 -16.76
N ASN A 166 -4.37 -4.13 -17.79
CA ASN A 166 -5.44 -4.35 -18.78
C ASN A 166 -5.77 -5.84 -18.89
N ASN A 167 -7.04 -6.21 -18.76
CA ASN A 167 -7.47 -7.62 -18.64
C ASN A 167 -7.73 -8.35 -19.96
N THR A 168 -7.62 -7.68 -21.11
CA THR A 168 -7.91 -8.29 -22.42
C THR A 168 -6.73 -9.09 -22.98
N HIS A 169 -5.50 -8.79 -22.56
CA HIS A 169 -4.29 -9.59 -22.77
C HIS A 169 -3.31 -9.23 -21.63
N PRO A 170 -2.73 -10.19 -20.88
CA PRO A 170 -1.77 -9.92 -19.82
C PRO A 170 -0.45 -9.47 -20.44
N SER A 171 -0.39 -8.21 -20.86
CA SER A 171 0.85 -7.53 -21.22
C SER A 171 1.06 -6.42 -20.22
N VAL A 172 1.96 -6.65 -19.25
CA VAL A 172 2.59 -5.53 -18.56
C VAL A 172 3.48 -4.86 -19.59
N VAL A 173 3.00 -3.78 -20.19
CA VAL A 173 3.90 -2.86 -20.89
C VAL A 173 4.62 -2.09 -19.79
N LEU A 174 5.71 -2.69 -19.27
CA LEU A 174 6.83 -1.89 -18.82
C LEU A 174 7.27 -1.14 -20.06
N THR A 175 7.00 0.16 -20.13
CA THR A 175 7.68 1.01 -21.11
C THR A 175 9.16 0.91 -20.80
N GLN A 176 9.84 -0.03 -21.45
CA GLN A 176 11.28 -0.01 -21.57
C GLN A 176 11.57 1.20 -22.45
N GLN A 177 12.00 2.30 -21.82
CA GLN A 177 12.77 3.28 -22.56
C GLN A 177 14.09 2.61 -22.94
N GLU A 178 14.25 2.28 -24.23
CA GLU A 178 15.56 2.15 -24.84
C GLU A 178 16.37 3.45 -24.63
N PRO A 179 17.71 3.35 -24.54
CA PRO A 179 18.56 4.36 -23.93
C PRO A 179 18.73 5.58 -24.83
N SER A 180 17.80 6.53 -24.73
CA SER A 180 18.07 7.89 -25.22
C SER A 180 18.87 8.63 -24.16
N ALA A 181 20.11 8.95 -24.52
CA ALA A 181 21.03 9.75 -23.75
C ALA A 181 20.36 11.02 -23.21
N HIS A 182 20.10 11.06 -21.90
CA HIS A 182 20.18 12.22 -21.00
C HIS A 182 19.70 11.77 -19.61
N VAL A 183 20.67 11.44 -18.75
CA VAL A 183 20.45 11.16 -17.33
C VAL A 183 19.88 12.43 -16.68
N LYS A 184 18.59 12.42 -16.33
CA LYS A 184 18.06 13.36 -15.33
C LYS A 184 18.48 12.89 -13.94
N PRO A 185 18.97 13.78 -13.06
CA PRO A 185 19.61 13.39 -11.80
C PRO A 185 18.61 12.75 -10.82
N ARG A 186 19.04 11.67 -10.13
CA ARG A 186 18.30 10.95 -9.08
C ARG A 186 17.65 11.86 -8.01
N THR A 187 18.17 13.07 -7.86
CA THR A 187 17.66 14.12 -6.98
C THR A 187 16.23 14.57 -7.34
N SER A 188 15.88 14.63 -8.64
CA SER A 188 14.56 15.12 -9.07
C SER A 188 13.40 14.20 -8.67
N THR A 189 13.64 12.89 -8.60
CA THR A 189 12.62 11.91 -8.18
C THR A 189 12.36 11.95 -6.68
N LEU A 190 13.40 12.15 -5.86
CA LEU A 190 13.24 12.28 -4.40
C LEU A 190 12.49 13.57 -4.04
N ILE A 191 12.80 14.69 -4.70
CA ILE A 191 12.10 15.98 -4.53
C ILE A 191 10.58 15.82 -4.77
N GLN A 192 10.20 15.11 -5.85
CA GLN A 192 8.79 14.86 -6.15
C GLN A 192 8.09 13.97 -5.10
N GLU A 193 8.76 12.93 -4.64
CA GLU A 193 8.22 12.05 -3.58
C GLU A 193 8.09 12.78 -2.23
N LEU A 194 9.04 13.67 -1.88
CA LEU A 194 8.96 14.52 -0.69
C LEU A 194 7.81 15.52 -0.77
N ALA A 195 7.60 16.15 -1.93
CA ALA A 195 6.47 17.05 -2.17
C ALA A 195 5.12 16.31 -2.01
N GLN A 196 5.01 15.10 -2.56
CA GLN A 196 3.83 14.26 -2.41
C GLN A 196 3.61 13.84 -0.94
N TYR A 197 4.67 13.45 -0.23
CA TYR A 197 4.61 13.12 1.19
C TYR A 197 4.06 14.29 2.02
N LYS A 198 4.59 15.51 1.80
CA LYS A 198 4.11 16.73 2.49
C LYS A 198 2.64 17.00 2.21
N ASN A 199 2.19 16.85 0.96
CA ASN A 199 0.80 17.11 0.59
C ASN A 199 -0.17 16.12 1.26
N ILE A 200 0.16 14.83 1.25
CA ILE A 200 -0.63 13.80 1.95
C ILE A 200 -0.67 14.09 3.45
N ARG A 201 0.47 14.37 4.08
CA ARG A 201 0.56 14.64 5.52
C ARG A 201 -0.13 15.94 5.96
N LYS A 202 -0.14 16.97 5.11
CA LYS A 202 -0.90 18.21 5.38
C LYS A 202 -2.40 17.95 5.35
N ASN A 203 -2.87 17.12 4.41
CA ASN A 203 -4.31 16.88 4.20
C ASN A 203 -4.89 15.69 4.99
N GLU A 204 -4.09 14.97 5.79
CA GLU A 204 -4.59 13.92 6.70
C GLU A 204 -5.66 14.44 7.70
N TRP A 205 -5.82 15.77 7.86
CA TRP A 205 -6.73 16.40 8.85
C TRP A 205 -7.68 17.49 8.31
N GLU A 206 -7.91 17.60 6.99
CA GLU A 206 -9.02 18.44 6.46
C GLU A 206 -10.41 17.82 6.70
N PHE A 207 -10.50 16.75 7.50
CA PHE A 207 -11.75 16.17 7.97
C PHE A 207 -11.96 16.44 9.46
N HIS A 208 -12.41 17.64 9.78
CA HIS A 208 -13.12 17.95 11.03
C HIS A 208 -14.24 18.94 10.72
N TYR A 209 -15.46 18.90 11.25
CA TYR A 209 -15.99 18.38 12.50
C TYR A 209 -17.43 17.91 12.28
N ASN A 210 -17.79 16.68 12.67
CA ASN A 210 -19.20 16.31 12.92
C ASN A 210 -19.41 15.01 13.72
N PHE A 211 -18.40 14.46 14.40
CA PHE A 211 -18.58 13.24 15.19
C PHE A 211 -17.97 13.36 16.59
N LEU A 212 -18.85 13.52 17.58
CA LEU A 212 -18.58 13.94 18.95
C LEU A 212 -17.85 12.89 19.81
N GLY A 213 -16.77 13.32 20.48
CA GLY A 213 -16.40 12.97 21.87
C GLY A 213 -15.73 11.62 22.16
N ILE A 214 -16.35 10.49 21.80
CA ILE A 214 -15.92 9.17 22.32
C ILE A 214 -14.74 8.60 21.51
N VAL A 215 -14.73 8.86 20.20
CA VAL A 215 -13.66 8.43 19.29
C VAL A 215 -12.36 9.16 19.58
N SER A 216 -12.42 10.45 19.94
CA SER A 216 -11.24 11.23 20.36
C SER A 216 -10.66 10.72 21.67
N VAL A 217 -11.48 10.28 22.63
CA VAL A 217 -11.00 9.70 23.90
C VAL A 217 -10.35 8.34 23.66
N LEU A 218 -10.93 7.48 22.83
CA LEU A 218 -10.34 6.18 22.50
C LEU A 218 -9.01 6.32 21.75
N TYR A 219 -8.95 7.18 20.74
CA TYR A 219 -7.68 7.43 20.06
C TYR A 219 -6.69 8.17 20.99
N PHE A 220 -7.12 9.05 21.90
CA PHE A 220 -6.24 9.73 22.87
C PHE A 220 -5.63 8.76 23.88
N ILE A 221 -6.44 7.79 24.35
CA ILE A 221 -5.99 6.68 25.18
C ILE A 221 -5.04 5.78 24.39
N GLN A 222 -5.34 5.52 23.11
CA GLN A 222 -4.46 4.74 22.23
C GLN A 222 -3.13 5.46 21.92
N ASP A 223 -3.13 6.78 21.76
CA ASP A 223 -1.92 7.61 21.59
C ASP A 223 -1.09 7.66 22.89
N SER A 224 -1.76 7.83 24.03
CA SER A 224 -1.11 7.88 25.35
C SER A 224 -0.49 6.54 25.76
N LEU A 225 -1.07 5.42 25.33
CA LEU A 225 -0.60 4.07 25.66
C LEU A 225 0.41 3.49 24.67
N PHE A 226 0.30 3.82 23.37
CA PHE A 226 1.08 3.15 22.32
C PHE A 226 2.00 4.09 21.52
N GLY A 227 2.00 5.40 21.81
CA GLY A 227 2.88 6.35 21.14
C GLY A 227 2.67 6.42 19.63
N THR A 228 1.44 6.20 19.16
CA THR A 228 1.09 6.50 17.77
C THR A 228 1.06 8.02 17.59
N ASP A 229 1.34 8.52 16.39
CA ASP A 229 1.48 9.96 16.14
C ASP A 229 0.14 10.64 15.84
N HIS A 230 -0.98 10.11 16.35
CA HIS A 230 -2.30 10.46 15.84
C HIS A 230 -2.81 11.79 16.41
N PHE A 231 -2.47 12.13 17.66
CA PHE A 231 -2.70 13.43 18.30
C PHE A 231 -1.45 14.26 18.47
N ASN A 232 -0.28 13.72 18.15
CA ASN A 232 0.97 14.45 18.26
C ASN A 232 1.16 15.38 17.05
N THR A 233 0.40 16.48 17.03
CA THR A 233 0.53 17.58 16.05
C THR A 233 1.99 17.99 15.89
N LYS A 234 2.74 18.05 17.01
CA LYS A 234 4.16 18.34 17.04
C LYS A 234 4.99 17.32 16.23
N ASN A 235 4.72 16.02 16.31
CA ASN A 235 5.45 15.01 15.54
C ASN A 235 5.11 15.03 14.04
N ARG A 236 3.86 15.34 13.69
CA ARG A 236 3.45 15.57 12.30
C ARG A 236 4.15 16.80 11.72
N GLU A 237 4.16 17.90 12.44
CA GLU A 237 4.85 19.13 12.06
C GLU A 237 6.35 18.90 11.89
N ILE A 238 6.99 18.17 12.81
CA ILE A 238 8.40 17.76 12.69
C ILE A 238 8.63 16.97 11.40
N LYS A 239 7.78 16.00 11.06
CA LYS A 239 7.93 15.20 9.83
C LYS A 239 7.70 15.99 8.55
N ILE A 240 6.77 16.94 8.55
CA ILE A 240 6.53 17.83 7.40
C ILE A 240 7.68 18.84 7.27
N SER A 241 8.16 19.39 8.38
CA SER A 241 9.32 20.28 8.45
C SER A 241 10.58 19.58 7.93
N ALA A 242 10.88 18.39 8.45
CA ALA A 242 12.03 17.59 8.04
C ALA A 242 12.01 17.24 6.55
N ALA A 243 10.85 16.82 6.02
CA ALA A 243 10.68 16.58 4.59
C ALA A 243 10.88 17.85 3.75
N SER A 244 10.39 19.00 4.24
CA SER A 244 10.55 20.29 3.55
C SER A 244 11.99 20.77 3.54
N LYS A 245 12.70 20.64 4.66
CA LYS A 245 14.12 21.00 4.75
C LYS A 245 14.99 20.09 3.87
N LEU A 246 14.71 18.79 3.85
CA LEU A 246 15.43 17.87 2.95
C LEU A 246 15.18 18.21 1.48
N GLU A 247 13.94 18.53 1.10
CA GLU A 247 13.62 19.00 -0.26
C GLU A 247 14.38 20.28 -0.60
N GLN A 248 14.42 21.25 0.31
CA GLN A 248 15.18 22.49 0.13
C GLN A 248 16.69 22.24 0.03
N ILE A 249 17.25 21.27 0.77
CA ILE A 249 18.68 20.90 0.65
C ILE A 249 18.98 20.32 -0.75
N LEU A 250 18.06 19.52 -1.29
CA LEU A 250 18.26 18.79 -2.54
C LEU A 250 17.94 19.61 -3.79
N ASP A 251 17.07 20.63 -3.66
CA ASP A 251 16.68 21.53 -4.75
C ASP A 251 17.58 22.79 -4.75
N PRO A 252 18.44 22.97 -5.78
CA PRO A 252 19.37 24.10 -5.84
C PRO A 252 18.65 25.45 -6.01
N ASP A 253 17.41 25.45 -6.51
CA ASP A 253 16.62 26.66 -6.74
C ASP A 253 15.84 27.12 -5.49
N GLN A 254 15.87 26.32 -4.42
CA GLN A 254 15.23 26.65 -3.14
C GLN A 254 16.18 27.35 -2.17
N PRO A 255 15.67 28.23 -1.29
CA PRO A 255 16.49 28.88 -0.25
C PRO A 255 17.18 27.85 0.67
N ILE A 256 18.31 28.24 1.26
CA ILE A 256 19.02 27.41 2.24
C ILE A 256 18.11 27.27 3.48
N PRO A 257 17.72 26.04 3.88
CA PRO A 257 16.94 25.84 5.09
C PRO A 257 17.78 26.07 6.35
N ASP A 258 17.12 26.34 7.47
CA ASP A 258 17.75 26.18 8.78
C ASP A 258 18.26 24.74 8.97
N PRO A 259 19.34 24.52 9.75
CA PRO A 259 19.84 23.19 10.06
C PRO A 259 18.74 22.23 10.55
N LEU A 260 18.89 20.95 10.18
CA LEU A 260 18.02 19.89 10.68
C LEU A 260 18.33 19.65 12.15
N ASN A 261 17.32 19.74 13.02
CA ASN A 261 17.49 19.39 14.44
C ASN A 261 17.42 17.87 14.67
N GLU A 262 17.78 17.39 15.86
CA GLU A 262 17.79 15.95 16.19
C GLU A 262 16.45 15.24 15.89
N ALA A 263 15.32 15.90 16.17
CA ALA A 263 14.00 15.30 15.95
C ALA A 263 13.68 15.17 14.46
N GLU A 264 14.09 16.14 13.65
CA GLU A 264 13.96 16.10 12.18
C GLU A 264 14.89 15.07 11.56
N ILE A 265 16.14 14.95 12.05
CA ILE A 265 17.08 13.91 11.63
C ILE A 265 16.51 12.53 11.95
N LYS A 266 15.97 12.34 13.15
CA LYS A 266 15.31 11.09 13.56
C LYS A 266 14.10 10.79 12.67
N ALA A 267 13.27 11.79 12.38
CA ALA A 267 12.12 11.67 11.49
C ALA A 267 12.51 11.26 10.06
N LEU A 268 13.66 11.70 9.55
CA LEU A 268 14.20 11.33 8.23
C LEU A 268 14.84 9.93 8.19
N LYS A 269 15.03 9.29 9.35
CA LYS A 269 15.59 7.94 9.46
C LYS A 269 14.55 6.88 9.80
N GLU A 270 13.38 7.28 10.29
CA GLU A 270 12.38 6.37 10.86
C GLU A 270 11.00 6.50 10.21
N GLY A 271 10.25 5.39 10.24
CA GLY A 271 8.88 5.32 9.74
C GLY A 271 8.76 5.66 8.24
N ARG A 272 7.55 6.05 7.82
CA ARG A 272 7.22 6.25 6.40
C ARG A 272 8.13 7.25 5.68
N LEU A 273 8.61 8.29 6.38
CA LEU A 273 9.52 9.28 5.80
C LEU A 273 10.94 8.70 5.68
N GLY A 274 11.43 7.98 6.69
CA GLY A 274 12.71 7.28 6.62
C GLY A 274 12.76 6.19 5.54
N ASP A 275 11.68 5.42 5.39
CA ASP A 275 11.55 4.42 4.32
C ASP A 275 11.55 5.07 2.93
N LEU A 276 11.00 6.28 2.81
CA LEU A 276 11.04 7.06 1.59
C LEU A 276 12.47 7.53 1.28
N VAL A 277 13.15 8.12 2.25
CA VAL A 277 14.52 8.64 2.08
C VAL A 277 15.51 7.52 1.77
N SER A 278 15.45 6.41 2.50
CA SER A 278 16.37 5.27 2.36
C SER A 278 16.34 4.60 0.99
N ARG A 279 15.21 4.67 0.25
CA ARG A 279 15.11 4.20 -1.14
C ARG A 279 16.03 4.95 -2.11
N HIS A 280 16.41 6.18 -1.77
CA HIS A 280 17.26 7.04 -2.61
C HIS A 280 18.71 7.12 -2.10
N GLY A 281 19.01 6.54 -0.93
CA GLY A 281 20.34 6.50 -0.34
C GLY A 281 20.30 6.77 1.16
N SER A 282 21.46 6.68 1.83
CA SER A 282 21.54 7.11 3.23
C SER A 282 21.34 8.62 3.33
N LEU A 283 20.73 9.09 4.43
CA LEU A 283 20.52 10.53 4.66
C LEU A 283 21.83 11.32 4.56
N HIS A 284 22.92 10.77 5.11
CA HIS A 284 24.24 11.37 5.02
C HIS A 284 24.71 11.48 3.56
N TYR A 285 24.61 10.39 2.78
CA TYR A 285 24.97 10.41 1.36
C TYR A 285 24.17 11.46 0.57
N LEU A 286 22.87 11.59 0.83
CA LEU A 286 22.00 12.54 0.16
C LEU A 286 22.36 14.00 0.49
N ILE A 287 22.72 14.30 1.73
CA ILE A 287 23.13 15.65 2.16
C ILE A 287 24.51 16.00 1.60
N THR A 288 25.47 15.07 1.66
CA THR A 288 26.85 15.30 1.20
C THR A 288 26.95 15.43 -0.33
N ASN A 289 26.07 14.73 -1.07
CA ASN A 289 26.04 14.80 -2.53
C ASN A 289 24.93 15.73 -3.06
N ALA A 290 24.33 16.55 -2.18
CA ALA A 290 23.37 17.57 -2.61
C ALA A 290 24.06 18.59 -3.53
N PRO A 291 23.37 19.09 -4.56
CA PRO A 291 23.94 20.09 -5.45
C PRO A 291 24.36 21.35 -4.67
N LEU A 292 25.54 21.89 -5.00
CA LEU A 292 26.04 23.12 -4.40
C LEU A 292 25.11 24.28 -4.78
N LYS A 293 24.69 25.07 -3.78
CA LYS A 293 23.87 26.26 -4.03
C LYS A 293 24.78 27.43 -4.38
N ALA A 294 24.25 28.38 -5.16
CA ALA A 294 25.02 29.49 -5.73
C ALA A 294 25.75 30.40 -4.71
N ASN A 295 25.49 30.26 -3.40
CA ASN A 295 26.06 31.05 -2.31
C ASN A 295 26.73 30.23 -1.19
N ASP A 296 26.99 28.92 -1.37
CA ASP A 296 27.57 28.08 -0.30
C ASP A 296 29.11 28.15 -0.23
N ASP A 297 29.63 28.46 0.96
CA ASP A 297 31.02 28.22 1.38
C ASP A 297 31.27 26.69 1.46
N PRO A 298 32.43 26.15 1.01
CA PRO A 298 32.54 24.77 0.54
C PRO A 298 32.67 23.70 1.63
N SER A 299 32.29 23.97 2.88
CA SER A 299 32.43 23.00 3.98
C SER A 299 31.13 22.20 4.23
N PRO A 300 31.12 20.86 4.03
CA PRO A 300 29.96 20.00 4.28
C PRO A 300 29.57 19.84 5.75
N ASP A 301 30.49 20.12 6.68
CA ASP A 301 30.34 19.86 8.13
C ASP A 301 29.42 20.86 8.85
N SER A 302 29.06 21.98 8.21
CA SER A 302 28.12 22.97 8.77
C SER A 302 26.65 22.53 8.71
N ARG A 303 26.34 21.46 7.95
CA ARG A 303 24.96 21.01 7.66
C ARG A 303 24.45 19.90 8.59
N LEU A 304 25.32 19.39 9.46
CA LEU A 304 25.04 18.32 10.42
C LEU A 304 25.71 18.69 11.75
N GLN A 305 25.04 19.49 12.58
CA GLN A 305 25.43 19.66 13.99
C GLN A 305 24.22 19.42 14.90
N PRO A 306 24.44 18.86 16.11
CA PRO A 306 23.40 18.35 17.00
C PRO A 306 22.38 19.42 17.43
#